data_AF-A0A8T3W651-F1
#
_entry.id   AF-A0A8T3W651-F1
#
_cell.length_a   1.000
_cell.length_b   1.000
_cell.length_c   1.000
_cell.angle_alpha   90.00
_cell.angle_beta   90.00
_cell.angle_gamma   90.00
#
_symmetry.space_group_name_H-M   'P 1'
#
loop_
_entity.id
_entity.type
_entity.pdbx_description
1 polymer ?
#
loop_
_entity_poly.entity_id
_entity_poly.type
_entity_poly.pdbx_seq_one_letter_code
_entity_poly.pdbx_strand_id
1 'polypeptide(L)' 'MKTIALKERTFNLIKDLKEKEKAGSFDKLIIELIMHKEKIPKSMFGALKGKSKPFTREERKKLWRDDQRWQ' A
#
# COMPACT_ATOMS: atom_id res chain seq x y z
N MET A 1 -18.74 9.91 -0.58
CA MET A 1 -17.69 10.59 0.21
C MET A 1 -17.93 10.26 1.67
N LYS A 2 -16.92 9.81 2.41
CA LYS A 2 -17.02 9.58 3.86
C LYS A 2 -16.08 10.57 4.55
N THR A 3 -16.45 11.05 5.73
CA THR A 3 -15.66 12.01 6.50
C THR A 3 -15.19 11.37 7.79
N ILE A 4 -14.01 11.78 8.25
CA ILE A 4 -13.46 11.39 9.56
C ILE A 4 -13.29 12.68 10.35
N ALA A 5 -13.98 12.77 11.48
CA ALA A 5 -13.77 13.86 12.43
C ALA A 5 -12.56 13.54 13.31
N LEU A 6 -11.66 14.50 13.46
CA LEU A 6 -10.46 14.37 14.27
C LEU A 6 -10.48 15.41 15.39
N LYS A 7 -9.88 15.06 16.53
CA LYS A 7 -9.57 16.05 17.56
C LYS A 7 -8.50 17.01 17.03
N GLU A 8 -8.56 18.27 17.46
CA GLU A 8 -7.65 19.33 16.98
C GLU A 8 -6.17 18.99 17.18
N ARG A 9 -5.82 18.40 18.33
CA ARG A 9 -4.45 17.89 18.58
C ARG A 9 -4.00 16.88 17.52
N THR A 10 -4.86 15.95 17.15
CA THR A 10 -4.57 14.93 16.13
C THR A 10 -4.46 15.55 14.75
N PHE A 11 -5.33 16.52 14.43
CA PHE A 11 -5.27 17.25 13.17
C PHE A 11 -3.95 18.00 13.01
N ASN A 12 -3.48 18.69 14.06
CA ASN A 12 -2.20 19.41 14.03
C ASN A 12 -1.02 18.46 13.77
N LEU A 13 -0.98 17.30 14.44
CA LEU A 13 0.06 16.30 14.20
C LEU A 13 0.07 15.79 12.75
N ILE A 14 -1.10 15.54 12.18
CA ILE A 14 -1.23 15.06 10.81
C ILE A 14 -0.86 16.17 9.81
N LYS A 15 -1.19 17.44 10.12
CA LYS A 15 -0.80 18.60 9.31
C LYS A 15 0.73 18.75 9.27
N ASP A 16 1.39 18.73 10.42
CA ASP A 16 2.84 18.83 10.50
C ASP A 16 3.52 17.67 9.76
N LEU A 17 2.96 16.47 9.86
CA LEU A 17 3.46 15.30 9.14
C LEU A 17 3.28 15.43 7.63
N LYS A 18 2.13 15.96 7.17
CA LYS A 18 1.88 16.24 5.75
C LYS A 18 2.92 17.19 5.16
N GLU A 19 3.31 18.22 5.90
CA GLU A 19 4.33 19.19 5.49
C GLU A 19 5.71 18.54 5.43
N LYS A 20 6.09 17.74 6.43
CA LYS A 20 7.36 17.00 6.45
C LYS A 20 7.49 16.01 5.30
N GLU A 21 6.43 15.26 4.99
CA GLU A 21 6.43 14.27 3.91
C GLU A 21 6.08 14.87 2.53
N LYS A 22 5.78 16.18 2.47
CA LYS A 22 5.34 16.89 1.26
C LYS A 22 4.17 16.20 0.54
N ALA A 23 3.25 15.63 1.32
CA ALA A 23 2.09 14.92 0.78
C ALA A 23 1.08 15.92 0.19
N GLY A 24 0.58 15.64 -1.03
CA GLY A 24 -0.35 16.54 -1.72
C GLY A 24 -1.72 16.69 -1.05
N SER A 25 -2.19 15.66 -0.34
CA SER A 25 -3.48 15.65 0.37
C SER A 25 -3.39 14.83 1.66
N PHE A 26 -4.36 15.06 2.57
CA PHE A 26 -4.50 14.26 3.78
C PHE A 26 -4.84 12.80 3.45
N ASP A 27 -5.69 12.57 2.45
CA ASP A 27 -6.02 11.21 1.99
C ASP A 27 -4.79 10.45 1.52
N LYS A 28 -3.93 11.11 0.72
CA LYS A 28 -2.68 10.50 0.24
C LYS A 28 -1.76 10.15 1.41
N LEU A 29 -1.60 11.06 2.37
CA LEU A 29 -0.80 10.81 3.57
C LEU A 29 -1.34 9.62 4.37
N ILE A 30 -2.65 9.56 4.61
CA ILE A 30 -3.28 8.47 5.35
C ILE A 30 -3.07 7.13 4.65
N ILE A 31 -3.22 7.08 3.32
CA ILE A 31 -2.96 5.88 2.52
C ILE A 31 -1.49 5.45 2.67
N GLU A 32 -0.55 6.37 2.54
CA GLU A 32 0.88 6.06 2.67
C GLU A 32 1.24 5.55 4.06
N LEU A 33 0.65 6.12 5.12
CA LEU A 33 0.83 5.66 6.50
C LEU A 33 0.28 4.25 6.72
N ILE A 34 -0.89 3.94 6.16
CA ILE A 34 -1.49 2.60 6.24
C ILE A 34 -0.59 1.59 5.51
N MET A 35 -0.17 1.90 4.28
CA MET A 35 0.73 1.03 3.52
C MET A 35 2.04 0.77 4.25
N HIS A 36 2.63 1.80 4.84
CA HIS A 36 3.86 1.67 5.64
C HIS A 36 3.65 0.77 6.86
N LYS A 37 2.54 0.95 7.58
CA LYS A 37 2.21 0.13 8.77
C LYS A 37 1.94 -1.33 8.42
N GLU A 38 1.27 -1.59 7.30
CA GLU A 38 0.98 -2.94 6.82
C GLU A 38 2.16 -3.57 6.07
N LYS A 39 3.31 -2.88 5.97
CA LYS A 39 4.49 -3.30 5.20
C LYS A 39 4.16 -3.63 3.75
N ILE A 40 3.14 -2.99 3.18
CA ILE A 40 2.76 -3.16 1.79
C ILE A 40 3.79 -2.39 0.96
N PRO A 41 4.56 -3.07 0.09
CA PRO A 41 5.55 -2.38 -0.71
C PRO A 41 4.85 -1.36 -1.63
N LYS A 42 5.38 -0.13 -1.68
CA LYS A 42 4.88 0.95 -2.57
C LYS A 42 4.91 0.55 -4.05
N SER A 43 5.66 -0.49 -4.40
CA SER A 43 5.72 -1.08 -5.73
C SER A 43 5.97 -2.58 -5.64
N MET A 44 5.22 -3.36 -6.43
CA MET A 44 5.53 -4.78 -6.66
C MET A 44 6.72 -4.96 -7.62
N PHE A 45 7.14 -3.88 -8.29
CA PHE A 45 8.25 -3.88 -9.24
C PHE A 45 9.58 -4.05 -8.49
N GLY A 46 10.21 -5.21 -8.66
CA GLY A 46 11.47 -5.54 -7.98
C GLY A 46 11.31 -6.18 -6.59
N ALA A 47 10.09 -6.47 -6.12
CA ALA A 47 9.88 -7.28 -4.92
C ALA A 47 10.48 -8.71 -5.03
N LEU A 48 10.79 -9.12 -6.26
CA LEU A 48 11.42 -10.40 -6.62
C LEU A 48 12.82 -10.20 -7.25
N LYS A 49 13.42 -9.01 -7.10
CA LYS A 49 14.74 -8.71 -7.69
C LYS A 49 15.77 -9.66 -7.07
N GLY A 50 16.27 -10.61 -7.85
CA GLY A 50 17.17 -11.69 -7.41
C GLY A 50 16.54 -13.09 -7.40
N LYS A 51 15.22 -13.24 -7.57
CA LYS A 51 14.62 -14.55 -7.91
C LYS A 51 14.78 -14.79 -9.41
N SER A 52 15.93 -15.32 -9.81
CA SER A 52 16.20 -15.81 -11.18
C SER A 52 15.41 -17.09 -11.50
N LYS A 53 14.73 -17.68 -10.51
CA LYS A 53 13.90 -18.87 -10.71
C LYS A 53 12.50 -18.47 -11.17
N PRO A 54 12.01 -19.00 -12.29
CA PRO A 54 10.61 -18.85 -12.65
C PRO A 54 9.73 -19.41 -11.53
N PHE A 55 8.61 -18.72 -11.25
CA PHE A 55 7.60 -19.24 -10.33
C PHE A 55 7.20 -20.66 -10.70
N THR A 56 7.14 -21.54 -9.71
CA THR A 56 6.62 -22.89 -9.93
C THR A 56 5.15 -22.82 -10.35
N ARG A 57 4.64 -23.88 -10.98
CA ARG A 57 3.24 -23.96 -11.41
C ARG A 57 2.27 -23.73 -10.25
N GLU A 58 2.62 -24.18 -9.05
CA GLU A 58 1.82 -24.04 -7.83
C GLU A 58 1.86 -22.61 -7.28
N GLU A 59 3.04 -21.98 -7.28
CA GLU A 59 3.19 -20.57 -6.89
C GLU A 59 2.40 -19.66 -7.83
N ARG A 60 2.45 -19.94 -9.15
CA ARG A 60 1.68 -19.18 -10.14
C ARG A 60 0.18 -19.32 -9.92
N LYS A 61 -0.33 -20.54 -9.72
CA LYS A 61 -1.74 -20.79 -9.42
C LYS A 61 -2.21 -20.03 -8.18
N LYS A 62 -1.40 -20.03 -7.11
CA LYS A 62 -1.74 -19.34 -5.86
C LYS A 62 -1.73 -17.82 -5.99
N LEU A 63 -0.79 -17.28 -6.76
CA LEU A 63 -0.63 -15.83 -6.94
C LEU A 63 -1.68 -15.24 -7.89
N TRP A 64 -2.06 -15.97 -8.94
CA TRP A 64 -2.89 -15.47 -10.04
C TRP A 64 -4.30 -16.05 -10.09
N ARG A 65 -4.65 -16.99 -9.20
CA ARG A 65 -5.93 -17.73 -9.20
C ARG A 65 -6.35 -18.17 -10.61
N ASP A 66 -5.40 -18.75 -11.33
CA ASP A 66 -5.60 -19.17 -12.73
C ASP A 66 -6.70 -20.24 -12.87
N ASP A 67 -7.07 -20.91 -11.78
CA ASP A 67 -8.19 -21.84 -11.67
C ASP A 67 -9.56 -21.17 -11.83
N GLN A 68 -9.66 -19.84 -11.67
CA GLN A 68 -10.91 -19.09 -11.82
C GLN A 68 -11.05 -18.35 -13.16
N ARG A 69 -10.05 -18.39 -14.05
CA ARG A 69 -10.08 -17.66 -15.33
C ARG A 69 -10.92 -18.31 -16.43
N TRP A 70 -11.33 -19.55 -16.25
CA TRP A 70 -12.07 -20.34 -17.23
C TRP A 70 -13.38 -20.91 -16.66
N GLN A 71 -14.00 -20.19 -15.72
CA GLN A 71 -15.42 -20.35 -15.38
C GLN A 71 -16.20 -19.19 -16.00
#